data_AF-A0A1Y2ENN6-F1
#
_entry.id   AF-A0A1Y2ENN6-F1
#
_cell.length_a   1.000
_cell.length_b   1.000
_cell.length_c   1.000
_cell.angle_alpha   90.00
_cell.angle_beta   90.00
_cell.angle_gamma   90.00
#
_symmetry.space_group_name_H-M   'P 1'
#
loop_
_entity.id
_entity.type
_entity.pdbx_description
1 polymer ?
#
loop_
_entity_poly.entity_id
_entity_poly.type
_entity_poly.pdbx_seq_one_letter_code
_entity_poly.pdbx_strand_id
1 'polypeptide(L)'
;DKKSIDKKRDISIPYDAMHVVHVGYDSKTGVFSGLPKEWELMLSQAGISKQDQEAHPNEVLKVIDFYTDSTKKDRNEEIWDKF
;
A
#
# COMPACT_ATOMS: atom_id res chain seq x y z
N ASP A 1 47.17 12.91 -11.46
CA ASP A 1 45.77 13.16 -11.06
C ASP A 1 44.87 12.00 -11.42
N LYS A 2 44.29 11.30 -10.44
CA LYS A 2 43.34 10.19 -10.65
C LYS A 2 41.92 10.76 -10.63
N LYS A 3 41.33 10.94 -11.82
CA LYS A 3 39.97 11.44 -11.99
C LYS A 3 38.98 10.31 -11.64
N SER A 4 38.28 10.44 -10.52
CA SER A 4 37.20 9.52 -10.13
C SER A 4 36.09 9.62 -11.17
N ILE A 5 35.83 8.53 -11.87
CA ILE A 5 34.67 8.41 -12.77
C ILE A 5 33.47 8.21 -11.86
N ASP A 6 32.73 9.28 -11.60
CA ASP A 6 31.37 9.21 -11.06
C ASP A 6 30.49 8.46 -12.08
N LYS A 7 30.49 7.14 -11.97
CA LYS A 7 29.62 6.26 -12.75
C LYS A 7 28.19 6.58 -12.32
N LYS A 8 27.50 7.39 -13.13
CA LYS A 8 26.07 7.65 -13.02
C LYS A 8 25.37 6.30 -12.84
N ARG A 9 24.69 6.12 -11.71
CA ARG A 9 23.91 4.91 -11.44
C ARG A 9 22.70 4.95 -12.34
N ASP A 10 22.79 4.32 -13.51
CA ASP A 10 21.65 4.19 -14.41
C ASP A 10 20.73 3.10 -13.85
N ILE A 11 19.51 3.50 -13.48
CA ILE A 11 18.45 2.58 -13.07
C ILE A 11 17.93 1.93 -14.36
N SER A 12 18.00 0.60 -14.46
CA SER A 12 17.47 -0.14 -15.60
C SER A 12 15.94 -0.22 -15.58
N ILE A 13 15.34 -0.67 -16.69
CA ILE A 13 13.92 -1.01 -16.69
C ILE A 13 13.62 -2.10 -15.64
N PRO A 14 12.44 -2.05 -14.99
CA PRO A 14 12.05 -3.07 -14.03
C PRO A 14 11.99 -4.42 -14.72
N TYR A 15 12.54 -5.44 -14.06
CA TYR A 15 12.44 -6.82 -14.49
C TYR A 15 11.32 -7.50 -13.70
N ASP A 16 10.47 -8.25 -14.39
CA ASP A 16 9.35 -9.02 -13.80
C ASP A 16 8.38 -8.19 -12.94
N ALA A 17 7.84 -7.10 -13.50
CA ALA A 17 6.87 -6.28 -12.80
C ALA A 17 5.57 -7.07 -12.53
N MET A 18 5.29 -7.37 -11.26
CA MET A 18 4.06 -8.01 -10.82
C MET A 18 3.05 -6.99 -10.28
N HIS A 19 1.82 -7.06 -10.78
CA HIS A 19 0.71 -6.27 -10.24
C HIS A 19 0.11 -7.01 -9.05
N VAL A 20 0.42 -6.57 -7.84
CA VAL A 20 0.00 -7.25 -6.61
C VAL A 20 -1.48 -6.97 -6.32
N VAL A 21 -1.85 -5.68 -6.17
CA VAL A 21 -3.24 -5.23 -5.93
C VAL A 21 -3.37 -3.78 -6.40
N HIS A 22 -4.50 -3.44 -7.01
CA HIS A 22 -4.94 -2.05 -7.21
C HIS A 22 -6.13 -1.75 -6.31
N VAL A 23 -6.00 -0.73 -5.46
CA VAL A 23 -7.11 -0.19 -4.70
C VAL A 23 -7.69 1.00 -5.46
N GLY A 24 -8.96 0.88 -5.86
CA GLY A 24 -9.71 1.93 -6.53
C GLY A 24 -10.77 2.52 -5.60
N TYR A 25 -10.94 3.84 -5.60
CA TYR A 25 -12.01 4.52 -4.90
C TYR A 25 -13.08 4.98 -5.89
N ASP A 26 -14.32 4.52 -5.73
CA ASP A 26 -15.44 5.02 -6.53
C ASP A 26 -16.07 6.24 -5.84
N SER A 27 -15.75 7.42 -6.35
CA SER A 27 -16.29 8.69 -5.86
C SER A 27 -17.82 8.83 -5.91
N LYS A 28 -18.53 8.00 -6.69
CA LYS A 28 -20.00 8.05 -6.77
C LYS A 28 -20.66 7.21 -5.69
N THR A 29 -20.09 6.05 -5.38
CA THR A 29 -20.64 5.14 -4.37
C THR A 29 -19.98 5.29 -3.01
N GLY A 30 -18.80 5.91 -2.92
CA GLY A 30 -18.03 6.04 -1.69
C GLY A 30 -17.34 4.74 -1.26
N VAL A 31 -17.38 3.71 -2.10
CA VAL A 31 -16.89 2.37 -1.79
C VAL A 31 -15.48 2.17 -2.34
N PHE A 32 -14.63 1.55 -1.52
CA PHE A 32 -13.33 1.06 -1.97
C PHE A 32 -13.48 -0.28 -2.69
N SER A 33 -12.87 -0.37 -3.86
CA SER A 33 -12.79 -1.58 -4.69
C SER A 33 -11.36 -2.10 -4.71
N GLY A 34 -11.19 -3.42 -4.75
CA GLY A 34 -9.86 -4.04 -4.81
C GLY A 34 -9.02 -3.91 -3.54
N LEU A 35 -9.64 -3.66 -2.37
CA LEU A 35 -8.95 -3.73 -1.09
C LEU A 35 -8.37 -5.15 -0.90
N PRO A 36 -7.10 -5.26 -0.45
CA PRO A 36 -6.59 -6.54 0.03
C PRO A 36 -7.51 -7.13 1.09
N LYS A 37 -7.69 -8.45 1.09
CA LYS A 37 -8.53 -9.17 2.05
C LYS A 37 -8.16 -8.86 3.51
N GLU A 38 -6.87 -8.67 3.78
CA GLU A 38 -6.36 -8.28 5.10
C GLU A 38 -6.87 -6.91 5.55
N TRP A 39 -6.95 -5.95 4.62
CA TRP A 39 -7.42 -4.60 4.93
C TRP A 39 -8.93 -4.58 5.12
N GLU A 40 -9.68 -5.31 4.31
CA GLU A 40 -11.13 -5.45 4.49
C GLU A 40 -11.46 -6.06 5.87
N LEU A 41 -10.72 -7.09 6.26
CA LEU A 41 -10.85 -7.70 7.59
C LEU A 41 -10.47 -6.73 8.71
N MET A 42 -9.36 -6.00 8.57
CA MET A 42 -8.91 -5.00 9.55
C MET A 42 -9.95 -3.88 9.73
N LEU A 43 -10.48 -3.33 8.63
CA LEU A 43 -11.52 -2.30 8.68
C LEU A 43 -12.78 -2.84 9.38
N SER A 44 -13.20 -4.07 9.06
CA SER A 44 -14.32 -4.71 9.73
C SER A 44 -14.06 -4.95 11.22
N GLN A 45 -12.83 -5.34 11.61
CA GLN A 45 -12.45 -5.56 13.01
C GLN A 45 -12.33 -4.24 13.79
N ALA A 46 -11.90 -3.17 13.13
CA ALA A 46 -11.87 -1.81 13.67
C ALA A 46 -13.27 -1.19 13.81
N GLY A 47 -14.32 -1.89 13.37
CA GLY A 47 -15.70 -1.42 13.41
C GLY A 47 -16.03 -0.39 12.34
N ILE A 48 -15.19 -0.24 11.31
CA ILE A 48 -15.40 0.68 10.21
C ILE A 48 -16.34 0.02 9.21
N SER A 49 -17.61 0.41 9.25
CA SER A 49 -18.65 -0.13 8.37
C SER A 49 -18.53 0.44 6.96
N LYS A 50 -19.25 -0.14 5.98
CA LYS A 50 -19.33 0.42 4.63
C LYS A 50 -19.87 1.84 4.63
N GLN A 51 -20.83 2.15 5.50
CA GLN A 51 -21.38 3.50 5.63
C GLN A 51 -20.34 4.50 6.16
N ASP A 52 -19.46 4.08 7.08
CA ASP A 52 -18.36 4.93 7.56
C ASP A 52 -17.33 5.19 6.45
N GLN A 53 -17.09 4.20 5.57
CA GLN A 53 -16.23 4.37 4.40
C GLN A 53 -16.82 5.37 3.40
N GLU A 54 -18.13 5.32 3.18
CA GLU A 54 -18.84 6.25 2.30
C GLU A 54 -18.88 7.67 2.87
N ALA A 55 -19.12 7.81 4.18
CA ALA A 55 -19.19 9.10 4.86
C ALA A 55 -17.80 9.75 5.02
N HIS A 56 -16.76 8.95 5.25
CA HIS A 56 -15.42 9.43 5.61
C HIS A 56 -14.30 8.70 4.84
N PRO A 57 -14.28 8.75 3.50
CA PRO A 57 -13.34 8.00 2.68
C PRO A 57 -11.87 8.38 2.96
N ASN A 58 -11.61 9.67 3.19
CA ASN A 58 -10.26 10.16 3.50
C ASN A 58 -9.75 9.68 4.85
N GLU A 59 -10.63 9.49 5.84
CA GLU A 59 -10.24 9.01 7.16
C GLU A 59 -9.92 7.52 7.12
N VAL A 60 -10.68 6.75 6.34
CA VAL A 60 -10.41 5.33 6.10
C VAL A 60 -9.04 5.12 5.45
N LEU A 61 -8.67 5.96 4.48
CA LEU A 61 -7.32 5.94 3.90
C LEU A 61 -6.23 6.20 4.94
N LYS A 62 -6.41 7.18 5.82
CA LYS A 62 -5.44 7.47 6.89
C LYS A 62 -5.27 6.31 7.87
N VAL A 63 -6.36 5.62 8.21
CA VAL A 63 -6.31 4.43 9.09
C VAL A 63 -5.50 3.32 8.41
N ILE A 64 -5.73 3.09 7.12
CA ILE A 64 -4.96 2.13 6.32
C ILE A 64 -3.49 2.54 6.29
N ASP A 65 -3.18 3.80 5.98
CA ASP A 65 -1.81 4.31 5.94
C ASP A 65 -1.10 4.13 7.28
N PHE A 66 -1.74 4.52 8.38
CA PHE A 66 -1.21 4.34 9.74
C PHE A 66 -0.93 2.87 10.08
N TYR A 67 -1.83 1.96 9.71
CA TYR A 67 -1.64 0.53 9.94
C TYR A 67 -0.50 -0.02 9.09
N THR A 68 -0.39 0.38 7.82
CA THR A 68 0.73 -0.05 6.97
C THR A 68 2.06 0.51 7.46
N ASP A 69 2.11 1.74 7.98
CA ASP A 69 3.33 2.35 8.49
C ASP A 69 3.79 1.73 9.82
N SER A 70 2.84 1.45 10.71
CA SER A 70 3.13 0.74 11.97
C SER A 70 3.59 -0.70 11.72
N THR A 71 3.00 -1.39 10.75
CA THR A 71 3.41 -2.77 10.40
C THR A 71 4.66 -2.85 9.53
N LYS A 72 5.07 -1.78 8.83
CA LYS A 72 6.35 -1.75 8.08
C LYS A 72 7.58 -1.89 8.98
N LYS A 73 7.49 -1.51 10.26
CA LYS A 73 8.57 -1.74 11.23
C LYS A 73 8.79 -3.21 11.57
N ASP A 74 7.75 -4.04 11.47
CA ASP A 74 7.81 -5.48 11.78
C ASP A 74 7.80 -6.38 10.53
N ARG A 75 7.28 -5.91 9.38
CA ARG A 75 7.07 -6.72 8.15
C ARG A 75 8.08 -6.51 7.02
N ASN A 76 9.11 -5.69 7.20
CA ASN A 76 10.15 -5.55 6.17
C ASN A 76 11.07 -6.78 6.06
N GLU A 77 10.90 -7.80 6.92
CA GLU A 77 11.58 -9.10 6.78
C GLU A 77 10.67 -10.12 6.04
N GLU A 78 9.40 -10.29 6.42
CA GLU A 78 8.53 -11.34 5.87
C GLU A 78 8.12 -11.18 4.39
N ILE A 79 8.01 -9.97 3.86
CA ILE A 79 7.60 -9.73 2.46
C ILE A 79 8.81 -9.87 1.50
N TRP A 80 10.04 -9.64 1.99
CA TRP A 80 11.27 -9.77 1.21
C TRP A 80 11.92 -11.16 1.33
N ASP A 81 11.56 -11.96 2.33
CA ASP A 81 12.08 -13.33 2.51
C ASP A 81 11.34 -14.40 1.68
N LYS A 82 10.22 -14.03 1.04
CA LYS A 82 9.37 -14.99 0.31
C LYS A 82 9.47 -14.94 -1.22
N PHE A 83 10.43 -14.18 -1.75
CA PHE A 83 10.75 -14.09 -3.18
C PHE A 83 12.25 -14.24 -3.43
#